data_AF-R4Z4W3-F1
#
_entry.id   AF-R4Z4W3-F1
#
_cell.length_a   1.000
_cell.length_b   1.000
_cell.length_c   1.000
_cell.angle_alpha   90.00
_cell.angle_beta   90.00
_cell.angle_gamma   90.00
#
_symmetry.space_group_name_H-M   'P 1'
#
loop_
_entity.id
_entity.type
_entity.pdbx_description
1 polymer ?
#
loop_
_entity_poly.entity_id
_entity_poly.type
_entity_poly.pdbx_seq_one_letter_code
_entity_poly.pdbx_strand_id
1 'polypeptide(L)'
;MSCVPDALGETYSRSFALSCEQRRSGSDVLVLATLLSEGDPCDEARDIDHVLTFSDEAQTVDAADALQAAGFRLHDTDRSANHLVIVDHAVPEPARLAEVRRHSLEAAEAWSPDYDGWGCEAQRPQWRGLFRRRRQVGGASPPSHSRR
;
A
#
# COMPACT_ATOMS: atom_id res chain seq x y z
N MET A 1 5.52 -46.38 -13.75
CA MET A 1 5.99 -44.98 -13.66
C MET A 1 5.32 -44.37 -12.46
N SER A 2 6.01 -44.30 -11.32
CA SER A 2 5.46 -43.74 -10.09
C SER A 2 5.68 -42.23 -10.11
N CYS A 3 4.59 -41.47 -10.19
CA CYS A 3 4.59 -40.03 -9.89
C CYS A 3 4.93 -39.87 -8.41
N VAL A 4 6.17 -39.47 -8.13
CA VAL A 4 6.57 -38.96 -6.82
C VAL A 4 5.88 -37.61 -6.65
N PRO A 5 5.13 -37.36 -5.56
CA PRO A 5 4.47 -36.08 -5.35
C PRO A 5 5.51 -34.98 -5.08
N ASP A 6 5.19 -33.79 -5.57
CA ASP A 6 5.95 -32.52 -5.55
C ASP A 6 6.15 -31.93 -4.14
N ALA A 7 6.51 -32.76 -3.16
CA ALA A 7 6.67 -32.34 -1.76
C ALA A 7 7.81 -31.30 -1.59
N LEU A 8 8.77 -31.26 -2.53
CA LEU A 8 9.87 -30.29 -2.52
C LEU A 8 9.43 -28.90 -3.01
N GLY A 9 8.51 -28.81 -3.98
CA GLY A 9 7.98 -27.54 -4.48
C GLY A 9 7.10 -26.84 -3.44
N GLU A 10 6.20 -27.59 -2.78
CA GLU A 10 5.36 -27.04 -1.71
C GLU A 10 6.17 -26.58 -0.49
N THR A 11 7.20 -27.32 -0.09
CA THR A 11 8.05 -26.97 1.06
C THR A 11 8.94 -25.76 0.75
N TYR A 12 9.46 -25.67 -0.47
CA TYR A 12 10.25 -24.52 -0.94
C TYR A 12 9.39 -23.26 -1.05
N SER A 13 8.18 -23.37 -1.62
CA SER A 13 7.23 -22.26 -1.74
C SER A 13 6.79 -21.75 -0.36
N ARG A 14 6.51 -22.64 0.59
CA ARG A 14 6.19 -22.26 1.98
C ARG A 14 7.36 -21.59 2.70
N SER A 15 8.58 -22.11 2.56
CA SER A 15 9.77 -21.52 3.18
C SER A 15 10.10 -20.14 2.61
N PHE A 16 9.91 -19.96 1.30
CA PHE A 16 10.06 -18.67 0.64
C PHE A 16 8.97 -17.67 1.06
N ALA A 17 7.72 -18.11 1.12
CA ALA A 17 6.60 -17.31 1.63
C ALA A 17 6.84 -16.87 3.09
N LEU A 18 7.31 -17.77 3.95
CA LEU A 18 7.68 -17.47 5.34
C LEU A 18 8.84 -16.47 5.44
N SER A 19 9.87 -16.61 4.60
CA SER A 19 11.00 -15.67 4.55
C SER A 19 10.61 -14.27 4.04
N CYS A 20 9.73 -14.21 3.04
CA CYS A 20 9.15 -12.96 2.55
C CYS A 20 8.25 -12.30 3.61
N GLU A 21 7.43 -13.08 4.29
CA GLU A 21 6.58 -12.61 5.39
C GLU A 21 7.42 -12.10 6.57
N GLN A 22 8.50 -12.80 6.93
CA GLN A 22 9.38 -12.41 8.02
C GLN A 22 10.20 -11.15 7.70
N ARG A 23 10.69 -11.00 6.46
CA ARG A 23 11.34 -9.76 6.01
C ARG A 23 10.37 -8.58 6.00
N ARG A 24 9.13 -8.79 5.56
CA ARG A 24 8.08 -7.75 5.55
C ARG A 24 7.66 -7.36 6.97
N SER A 25 7.49 -8.32 7.86
CA SER A 25 7.27 -8.08 9.30
C SER A 25 8.42 -7.26 9.92
N GLY A 26 9.67 -7.51 9.50
CA GLY A 26 10.81 -6.67 9.90
C GLY A 26 10.71 -5.23 9.40
N SER A 27 10.20 -5.00 8.19
CA SER A 27 9.96 -3.66 7.64
C SER A 27 8.83 -2.93 8.37
N ASP A 28 7.73 -3.61 8.69
CA ASP A 28 6.61 -3.05 9.44
C ASP A 28 7.08 -2.53 10.81
N VAL A 29 7.90 -3.32 11.51
CA VAL A 29 8.50 -2.94 12.80
C VAL A 29 9.41 -1.72 12.67
N LEU A 30 10.18 -1.59 11.58
CA LEU A 30 11.06 -0.44 11.37
C LEU A 30 10.29 0.86 11.12
N VAL A 31 9.21 0.81 10.33
CA VAL A 31 8.35 1.98 10.08
C VAL A 31 7.70 2.43 11.39
N LEU A 32 7.13 1.50 12.15
CA LEU A 32 6.52 1.80 13.46
C LEU A 32 7.53 2.33 14.48
N ALA A 33 8.72 1.72 14.56
CA ALA A 33 9.78 2.21 15.43
C ALA A 33 10.24 3.63 15.07
N THR A 34 10.23 3.96 13.78
CA THR A 34 10.56 5.31 13.29
C THR A 34 9.50 6.32 13.73
N LEU A 35 8.21 6.01 13.52
CA LEU A 35 7.09 6.86 13.97
C LEU A 35 7.15 7.13 15.47
N LEU A 36 7.34 6.07 16.28
CA LEU A 36 7.49 6.19 17.73
C LEU A 36 8.71 7.05 18.12
N SER A 37 9.86 6.86 17.44
CA SER A 37 11.08 7.63 17.70
C SER A 37 10.93 9.11 17.35
N GLU A 38 10.06 9.45 16.39
CA GLU A 38 9.73 10.82 16.00
C GLU A 38 8.65 11.49 16.89
N GLY A 39 8.14 10.76 17.89
CA GLY A 39 7.10 11.22 18.81
C GLY A 39 5.70 11.22 18.19
N ASP A 40 5.47 10.36 17.19
CA ASP A 40 4.17 10.20 16.54
C ASP A 40 3.27 9.23 17.34
N PRO A 41 2.01 9.60 17.67
CA PRO A 41 1.13 8.79 18.51
C PRO A 41 0.58 7.59 17.74
N CYS A 42 1.33 6.49 17.72
CA CYS A 42 0.97 5.25 17.00
C CYS A 42 -0.23 4.50 17.61
N ASP A 43 -0.83 5.01 18.68
CA ASP A 43 -2.04 4.52 19.33
C ASP A 43 -3.34 5.14 18.76
N GLU A 44 -3.23 6.13 17.88
CA GLU A 44 -4.38 6.76 17.22
C GLU A 44 -4.67 6.19 15.82
N ALA A 45 -5.96 6.07 15.50
CA ALA A 45 -6.41 5.67 14.19
C ALA A 45 -6.05 6.71 13.13
N ARG A 46 -5.61 6.24 11.95
CA ARG A 46 -5.13 7.06 10.85
C ARG A 46 -5.41 6.38 9.52
N ASP A 47 -5.35 7.16 8.45
CA ASP A 47 -5.37 6.61 7.11
C ASP A 47 -4.02 5.93 6.82
N ILE A 48 -4.09 4.65 6.48
CA ILE A 48 -3.00 3.77 6.12
C ILE A 48 -3.20 3.40 4.65
N ASP A 49 -2.23 3.76 3.84
CA ASP A 49 -2.20 3.49 2.41
C ASP A 49 -1.48 2.17 2.17
N HIS A 50 -2.14 1.20 1.54
CA HIS A 50 -1.58 -0.08 1.10
C HIS A 50 -1.48 -0.08 -0.42
N VAL A 51 -0.29 -0.36 -0.95
CA VAL A 51 -0.01 -0.26 -2.38
C VAL A 51 0.11 -1.65 -3.01
N LEU A 52 -0.73 -1.89 -4.01
CA LEU A 52 -0.64 -3.02 -4.91
C LEU A 52 -0.13 -2.56 -6.27
N THR A 53 0.72 -3.33 -6.91
CA THR A 53 1.19 -3.11 -8.28
C THR A 53 0.78 -4.25 -9.18
N PHE A 54 0.44 -3.93 -10.44
CA PHE A 54 -0.05 -4.87 -11.43
C PHE A 54 0.86 -4.88 -12.66
N SER A 55 0.70 -5.87 -13.52
CA SER A 55 1.55 -6.00 -14.72
C SER A 55 1.18 -4.97 -15.80
N ASP A 56 -0.11 -4.60 -15.89
CA ASP A 56 -0.62 -3.66 -16.88
C ASP A 56 -1.86 -2.89 -16.39
N GLU A 57 -2.20 -1.84 -17.13
CA GLU A 57 -3.29 -0.91 -16.82
C GLU A 57 -4.66 -1.58 -16.87
N ALA A 58 -4.91 -2.48 -17.82
CA ALA A 58 -6.22 -3.12 -17.95
C ALA A 58 -6.51 -4.03 -16.74
N GLN A 59 -5.50 -4.77 -16.28
CA GLN A 59 -5.60 -5.53 -15.02
C GLN A 59 -5.85 -4.62 -13.81
N THR A 60 -5.22 -3.45 -13.79
CA THR A 60 -5.37 -2.48 -12.70
C THR A 60 -6.82 -2.00 -12.60
N VAL A 61 -7.47 -1.72 -13.73
CA VAL A 61 -8.88 -1.29 -13.77
C VAL A 61 -9.81 -2.41 -13.28
N ASP A 62 -9.66 -3.62 -13.82
CA ASP A 62 -10.50 -4.77 -13.45
C ASP A 62 -10.34 -5.14 -11.97
N ALA A 63 -9.10 -5.14 -11.48
CA ALA A 63 -8.80 -5.42 -10.07
C ALA A 63 -9.38 -4.33 -9.15
N ALA A 64 -9.38 -3.06 -9.57
CA ALA A 64 -9.96 -1.97 -8.80
C ALA A 64 -11.45 -2.16 -8.58
N ASP A 65 -12.20 -2.52 -9.63
CA ASP A 65 -13.64 -2.74 -9.53
C ASP A 65 -13.94 -3.96 -8.64
N ALA A 66 -13.13 -5.02 -8.71
CA ALA A 66 -13.25 -6.20 -7.83
C ALA A 66 -12.96 -5.89 -6.36
N LEU A 67 -11.88 -5.12 -6.08
CA LEU A 67 -11.55 -4.69 -4.73
C LEU A 67 -12.62 -3.77 -4.14
N GLN A 68 -13.18 -2.85 -4.94
CA GLN A 68 -14.31 -2.03 -4.51
C GLN A 68 -15.56 -2.88 -4.22
N ALA A 69 -15.85 -3.88 -5.05
CA ALA A 69 -16.96 -4.81 -4.82
C ALA A 69 -16.76 -5.68 -3.57
N ALA A 70 -15.50 -5.99 -3.22
CA ALA A 70 -15.12 -6.66 -1.98
C ALA A 70 -15.17 -5.73 -0.74
N GLY A 71 -15.48 -4.44 -0.92
CA GLY A 71 -15.67 -3.48 0.16
C GLY A 71 -14.42 -2.69 0.55
N PHE A 72 -13.33 -2.79 -0.23
CA PHE A 72 -12.14 -1.97 0.01
C PHE A 72 -12.40 -0.51 -0.41
N ARG A 73 -11.93 0.41 0.42
CA ARG A 73 -11.83 1.82 0.06
C ARG A 73 -10.55 2.02 -0.74
N LEU A 74 -10.68 2.45 -1.99
CA LEU A 74 -9.53 2.86 -2.80
C LEU A 74 -9.39 4.38 -2.78
N HIS A 75 -8.16 4.89 -2.87
CA HIS A 75 -7.99 6.29 -3.28
C HIS A 75 -8.55 6.48 -4.69
N ASP A 76 -9.03 7.68 -4.98
CA ASP A 76 -9.43 8.15 -6.32
C ASP A 76 -8.20 8.34 -7.24
N THR A 77 -7.15 7.55 -7.04
CA THR A 77 -5.90 7.64 -7.78
C THR A 77 -6.09 7.10 -9.18
N ASP A 78 -5.35 7.74 -10.08
CA ASP A 78 -5.26 7.50 -11.50
C ASP A 78 -5.19 6.00 -11.81
N ARG A 79 -6.31 5.40 -12.27
CA ARG A 79 -6.39 3.99 -12.68
C ARG A 79 -5.47 3.66 -13.88
N SER A 80 -4.72 4.65 -14.37
CA SER A 80 -3.77 4.60 -15.50
C SER A 80 -2.34 4.24 -15.09
N ALA A 81 -2.02 4.29 -13.80
CA ALA A 81 -0.74 3.81 -13.32
C ALA A 81 -0.93 2.37 -12.85
N ASN A 82 0.00 1.46 -13.15
CA ASN A 82 -0.05 0.04 -12.80
C ASN A 82 -0.01 -0.23 -11.28
N HIS A 83 -0.64 0.61 -10.46
CA HIS A 83 -0.74 0.49 -9.02
C HIS A 83 -2.11 0.96 -8.53
N LEU A 84 -2.59 0.31 -7.46
CA LEU A 84 -3.77 0.70 -6.71
C LEU A 84 -3.39 0.98 -5.27
N VAL A 85 -4.05 1.97 -4.67
CA VAL A 85 -3.87 2.32 -3.27
C VAL A 85 -5.17 2.05 -2.52
N ILE A 86 -5.11 1.10 -1.58
CA ILE A 86 -6.18 0.77 -0.65
C ILE A 86 -5.98 1.60 0.61
N VAL A 87 -7.05 2.21 1.11
CA VAL A 87 -7.05 3.05 2.32
C VAL A 87 -7.74 2.30 3.46
N ASP A 88 -6.98 1.98 4.50
CA ASP A 88 -7.50 1.47 5.77
C ASP A 88 -7.45 2.58 6.83
N HIS A 89 -8.55 2.80 7.56
CA HIS A 89 -8.55 3.76 8.67
C HIS A 89 -8.46 3.00 10.00
N ALA A 90 -7.24 2.86 10.51
CA ALA A 90 -6.97 2.03 11.68
C ALA A 90 -5.73 2.51 12.46
N VAL A 91 -5.54 1.93 13.64
CA VAL A 91 -4.28 2.04 14.38
C VAL A 91 -3.24 1.16 13.65
N PRO A 92 -2.04 1.67 13.34
CA PRO A 92 -1.05 0.94 12.54
C PRO A 92 -0.36 -0.15 13.38
N GLU A 93 -1.06 -1.26 13.61
CA GLU A 93 -0.55 -2.41 14.36
C GLU A 93 -0.07 -3.52 13.39
N PRO A 94 1.03 -4.24 13.69
CA PRO A 94 1.55 -5.28 12.80
C PRO A 94 0.51 -6.34 12.39
N ALA A 95 -0.37 -6.72 13.33
CA ALA A 95 -1.44 -7.69 13.05
C ALA A 95 -2.47 -7.14 12.05
N ARG A 96 -2.85 -5.86 12.20
CA ARG A 96 -3.80 -5.19 11.28
C ARG A 96 -3.18 -5.02 9.89
N LEU A 97 -1.93 -4.59 9.83
CA LEU A 97 -1.19 -4.44 8.58
C LEU A 97 -1.08 -5.77 7.81
N ALA A 98 -0.79 -6.86 8.53
CA ALA A 98 -0.73 -8.19 7.95
C ALA A 98 -2.11 -8.69 7.48
N GLU A 99 -3.17 -8.39 8.22
CA GLU A 99 -4.55 -8.74 7.86
C GLU A 99 -4.98 -8.04 6.57
N VAL A 100 -4.84 -6.71 6.49
CA VAL A 100 -5.22 -5.93 5.31
C VAL A 100 -4.41 -6.36 4.09
N ARG A 101 -3.09 -6.57 4.25
CA ARG A 101 -2.23 -7.11 3.18
C ARG A 101 -2.73 -8.46 2.67
N ARG A 102 -3.09 -9.37 3.58
CA ARG A 102 -3.58 -10.71 3.20
C ARG A 102 -4.90 -10.60 2.46
N HIS A 103 -5.87 -9.88 3.00
CA HIS A 103 -7.19 -9.76 2.38
C HIS A 103 -7.15 -9.05 1.03
N SER A 104 -6.30 -8.04 0.88
CA SER A 104 -6.17 -7.33 -0.41
C SER A 104 -5.56 -8.22 -1.49
N LEU A 105 -4.54 -9.01 -1.15
CA LEU A 105 -3.94 -9.99 -2.06
C LEU A 105 -4.91 -11.13 -2.40
N GLU A 106 -5.67 -11.63 -1.42
CA GLU A 106 -6.71 -12.65 -1.64
C GLU A 106 -7.81 -12.12 -2.58
N ALA A 107 -8.29 -10.89 -2.38
CA ALA A 107 -9.33 -10.30 -3.21
C ALA A 107 -8.87 -9.98 -4.63
N ALA A 108 -7.57 -9.73 -4.82
CA ALA A 108 -6.98 -9.42 -6.13
C ALA A 108 -6.18 -10.60 -6.73
N GLU A 109 -6.29 -11.82 -6.19
CA GLU A 109 -5.50 -13.00 -6.59
C GLU A 109 -5.57 -13.27 -8.10
N ALA A 110 -6.75 -13.07 -8.71
CA ALA A 110 -6.99 -13.30 -10.13
C ALA A 110 -6.08 -12.48 -11.06
N TRP A 111 -5.55 -11.35 -10.58
CA TRP A 111 -4.65 -10.47 -11.34
C TRP A 111 -3.19 -10.59 -10.89
N SER A 112 -2.88 -11.49 -9.95
CA SER A 112 -1.52 -11.74 -9.44
C SER A 112 -0.75 -10.45 -9.09
N PRO A 113 -1.31 -9.56 -8.24
CA PRO A 113 -0.64 -8.32 -7.87
C PRO A 113 0.60 -8.57 -7.02
N ASP A 114 1.54 -7.64 -7.12
CA ASP A 114 2.64 -7.50 -6.17
C ASP A 114 2.26 -6.49 -5.08
N TYR A 115 2.58 -6.83 -3.82
CA TYR A 115 2.44 -5.90 -2.70
C TYR A 115 3.71 -5.07 -2.55
N ASP A 116 3.63 -3.79 -2.85
CA ASP A 116 4.77 -2.86 -2.85
C ASP A 116 5.06 -2.29 -1.46
N GLY A 117 4.04 -2.17 -0.61
CA GLY A 117 4.22 -1.74 0.78
C GLY A 117 3.01 -1.06 1.37
N TRP A 118 3.22 -0.43 2.53
CA TRP A 118 2.26 0.47 3.14
C TRP A 118 2.94 1.73 3.67
N GLY A 119 2.14 2.76 3.90
CA GLY A 119 2.55 3.98 4.58
C GLY A 119 1.38 4.67 5.26
N CYS A 120 1.66 5.70 6.06
CA CYS A 120 0.63 6.55 6.64
C CYS A 120 1.18 7.97 6.80
N GLU A 121 0.29 8.97 6.82
CA GLU A 121 0.70 10.34 7.15
C GLU A 121 1.09 10.42 8.64
N ALA A 122 2.26 11.01 8.93
CA ALA A 122 2.69 11.27 10.30
C ALA A 122 1.77 12.33 10.94
N GLN A 123 1.15 12.00 12.07
CA GLN A 123 0.20 12.84 12.81
C GLN A 123 0.86 13.86 13.73
N ARG A 124 2.05 14.37 13.36
CA ARG A 124 2.77 15.35 14.18
C ARG A 124 2.01 16.68 14.26
N PRO A 125 1.79 17.24 15.47
CA PRO A 125 1.13 18.56 15.62
C PRO A 125 1.84 19.68 14.85
N GLN A 126 3.17 19.62 14.73
CA GLN A 126 3.99 20.64 14.08
C GLN A 126 4.11 20.52 12.55
N TRP A 127 3.65 19.40 11.94
CA TRP A 127 3.76 19.16 10.48
C TRP A 127 2.44 19.35 9.72
N ARG A 128 1.31 19.51 10.42
CA ARG A 128 -0.02 19.80 9.82
C ARG A 128 -0.03 21.03 8.89
N GLY A 129 0.96 21.93 8.99
CA GLY A 129 1.10 23.12 8.15
C GLY A 129 1.93 22.97 6.86
N LEU A 130 2.73 21.90 6.73
CA LEU A 130 3.67 21.73 5.61
C LEU A 130 3.02 21.06 4.40
N PHE A 131 2.16 20.04 4.60
CA PHE A 131 1.52 19.31 3.51
C PHE A 131 0.32 20.03 2.89
N ARG A 132 -0.37 20.93 3.63
CA ARG A 132 -1.41 21.82 3.05
C ARG A 132 -0.87 22.78 2.00
N ARG A 133 0.42 23.14 2.02
CA ARG A 133 1.01 24.07 1.04
C ARG A 133 1.29 23.43 -0.32
N ARG A 134 1.49 22.11 -0.42
CA ARG A 134 1.77 21.46 -1.72
C ARG A 134 0.53 21.32 -2.61
N ARG A 135 -0.67 21.24 -2.03
CA ARG A 135 -1.93 21.12 -2.79
C ARG A 135 -2.42 22.45 -3.40
N GLN A 136 -1.84 23.60 -3.02
CA GLN A 136 -2.19 24.92 -3.56
C GLN A 136 -1.28 25.43 -4.69
N VAL A 137 -0.16 24.75 -5.01
CA VAL A 137 0.80 25.26 -6.02
C VAL A 137 0.51 24.78 -7.45
N GLY A 138 -0.56 24.02 -7.66
CA GLY A 138 -1.00 23.57 -9.00
C GLY A 138 -1.85 24.57 -9.79
N GLY A 139 -2.01 25.81 -9.31
CA GLY A 139 -2.95 26.79 -9.88
C GLY A 139 -2.36 28.15 -10.25
N ALA A 140 -1.03 28.29 -10.37
CA ALA A 140 -0.43 29.53 -10.84
C ALA A 140 -0.10 29.42 -12.34
N SER A 141 -0.95 30.03 -13.17
CA SER A 141 -0.70 30.25 -14.59
C SER A 141 0.67 30.91 -14.81
N PRO A 142 1.44 30.52 -15.85
CA PRO A 142 2.72 31.14 -16.14
C PRO A 142 2.53 32.61 -16.56
N PRO A 143 3.44 33.53 -16.16
CA PRO A 143 3.35 34.92 -16.59
C PRO A 143 3.62 35.06 -18.09
N SER A 144 2.66 35.64 -18.82
CA SER A 144 2.82 36.05 -20.21
C SER A 144 3.88 37.15 -20.30
N HIS A 145 5.03 36.84 -20.88
CA HIS A 145 6.00 37.85 -21.30
C HIS A 145 5.55 38.47 -22.63
N SER A 146 4.89 39.63 -22.56
CA SER A 146 4.76 40.55 -23.69
C SER A 146 6.13 41.21 -23.93
N ARG A 147 6.78 40.82 -25.03
CA ARG A 147 7.95 41.55 -25.57
C ARG A 147 7.46 42.87 -26.17
N ARG A 148 8.05 43.97 -25.72
CA ARG A 148 8.15 45.21 -26.50
C ARG A 148 9.28 45.09 -27.52
#